data_AF-A0A953YMM8-F1
#
_entry.id   AF-A0A953YMM8-F1
#
_cell.length_a   1.000
_cell.length_b   1.000
_cell.length_c   1.000
_cell.angle_alpha   90.00
_cell.angle_beta   90.00
_cell.angle_gamma   90.00
#
_symmetry.space_group_name_H-M   'P 1'
#
loop_
_entity.id
_entity.type
_entity.pdbx_description
1 polymer ?
#
loop_
_entity_poly.entity_id
_entity_poly.type
_entity_poly.pdbx_seq_one_letter_code
_entity_poly.pdbx_strand_id
1 'polypeptide(L)'
;PSADKAADAIDAGMEPGTLRVLEPGQDIRFSDPPGVGDYSDFVKAQLRSIAVGMGATYQQVSGDYADANYSSLRASLVEYRRRVEQIQHHVIVHQLCRPVWTRWLQVEALNGRISAVDLDKNPTAYRADWLPPRWAWVDPQKDVTAELQEIGGGLKSRTQAAAERGVPIEQIDAELAADQARLAALGVTLAAPPTQPVPQTQETADAA
;
A
#
# COMPACT_ATOMS: atom_id res chain seq x y z
N PRO A 1 -48.58 27.36 -68.16
CA PRO A 1 -49.54 27.47 -67.03
C PRO A 1 -49.61 26.12 -66.29
N SER A 2 -49.15 25.96 -65.06
CA SER A 2 -48.68 26.89 -64.03
C SER A 2 -47.79 26.07 -63.10
N ALA A 3 -46.76 26.73 -62.57
CA ALA A 3 -46.00 26.26 -61.42
C ALA A 3 -46.94 25.90 -60.27
N ASP A 4 -46.56 24.86 -59.51
CA ASP A 4 -46.33 24.92 -58.05
C ASP A 4 -46.74 23.60 -57.37
N LYS A 5 -45.73 22.79 -57.02
CA LYS A 5 -45.77 22.00 -55.80
C LYS A 5 -44.40 22.15 -55.15
N ALA A 6 -44.32 23.25 -54.40
CA ALA A 6 -43.34 23.55 -53.40
C ALA A 6 -42.72 22.29 -52.78
N ALA A 7 -41.40 22.38 -52.65
CA ALA A 7 -40.52 21.50 -51.91
C ALA A 7 -41.21 20.81 -50.72
N ASP A 8 -40.97 19.51 -50.59
CA ASP A 8 -41.08 18.76 -49.33
C ASP A 8 -40.23 19.48 -48.27
N ALA A 9 -40.82 20.51 -47.67
CA ALA A 9 -40.33 21.15 -46.49
C ALA A 9 -40.63 20.17 -45.35
N ILE A 10 -39.64 19.35 -45.02
CA ILE A 10 -39.53 18.77 -43.67
C ILE A 10 -39.24 19.95 -42.74
N ASP A 11 -40.24 20.78 -42.48
CA ASP A 11 -40.21 21.83 -41.48
C ASP A 11 -41.23 21.46 -40.40
N ALA A 12 -40.75 20.62 -39.50
CA ALA A 12 -41.49 20.18 -38.34
C ALA A 12 -40.48 19.90 -37.24
N GLY A 13 -39.92 20.98 -36.67
CA GLY A 13 -39.32 20.89 -35.35
C GLY A 13 -40.32 20.21 -34.40
N MET A 14 -39.97 19.02 -33.92
CA MET A 14 -40.73 18.38 -32.85
C MET A 14 -40.22 18.94 -31.53
N GLU A 15 -41.06 19.72 -30.86
CA GLU A 15 -40.81 20.17 -29.50
C GLU A 15 -41.46 19.20 -28.49
N PRO A 16 -40.86 18.99 -27.30
CA PRO A 16 -41.42 18.10 -26.29
C PRO A 16 -42.87 18.44 -25.94
N GLY A 17 -43.79 17.47 -26.11
CA GLY A 17 -45.23 17.65 -25.85
C GLY A 17 -46.09 18.04 -27.05
N THR A 18 -45.51 18.12 -28.27
CA THR A 18 -46.27 18.40 -29.49
C THR A 18 -47.15 17.20 -29.90
N LEU A 19 -48.43 17.44 -30.19
CA LEU A 19 -49.33 16.47 -30.79
C LEU A 19 -49.46 16.74 -32.31
N ARG A 20 -49.01 15.80 -33.14
CA ARG A 20 -49.11 15.87 -34.60
C ARG A 20 -50.24 14.99 -35.09
N VAL A 21 -51.13 15.56 -35.91
CA VAL A 21 -52.15 14.80 -36.63
C VAL A 21 -51.49 14.14 -37.84
N LEU A 22 -51.66 12.83 -37.98
CA LEU A 22 -51.08 12.02 -39.05
C LEU A 22 -52.12 11.73 -40.14
N GLU A 23 -51.67 11.55 -41.38
CA GLU A 23 -52.54 11.09 -42.45
C GLU A 23 -52.87 9.59 -42.30
N PRO A 24 -53.99 9.09 -42.87
CA PRO A 24 -54.37 7.69 -42.76
C PRO A 24 -53.26 6.75 -43.28
N GLY A 25 -52.74 5.89 -42.39
CA GLY A 25 -51.67 4.93 -42.70
C GLY A 25 -50.25 5.39 -42.34
N GLN A 26 -50.07 6.61 -41.82
CA GLN A 26 -48.79 7.06 -41.27
C GLN A 26 -48.64 6.69 -39.79
N ASP A 27 -47.42 6.34 -39.38
CA ASP A 27 -47.06 5.98 -38.00
C ASP A 27 -45.85 6.81 -37.55
N ILE A 28 -45.80 7.15 -36.25
CA ILE A 28 -44.68 7.87 -35.65
C ILE A 28 -43.69 6.85 -35.09
N ARG A 29 -42.52 6.76 -35.72
CA ARG A 29 -41.40 5.99 -35.17
C ARG A 29 -40.46 6.93 -34.41
N PHE A 30 -40.47 6.84 -33.09
CA PHE A 30 -39.44 7.49 -32.28
C PHE A 30 -38.09 6.80 -32.47
N SER A 31 -37.03 7.59 -32.57
CA SER A 31 -35.68 7.06 -32.46
C SER A 31 -35.42 6.71 -31.00
N ASP A 32 -35.13 5.43 -30.73
CA ASP A 32 -34.60 4.98 -29.44
C ASP A 32 -33.08 4.88 -29.58
N PRO A 33 -32.31 5.95 -29.23
CA PRO A 33 -30.87 5.88 -29.30
C PRO A 33 -30.39 4.80 -28.32
N PRO A 34 -29.43 3.95 -28.71
CA PRO A 34 -28.90 2.95 -27.79
C PRO A 34 -28.36 3.64 -26.54
N GLY A 35 -28.78 3.16 -25.37
CA GLY A 35 -28.24 3.64 -24.10
C GLY A 35 -26.71 3.51 -24.09
N VAL A 36 -26.04 4.46 -23.45
CA VAL A 36 -24.62 4.31 -23.12
C VAL A 36 -24.49 3.17 -22.11
N GLY A 37 -24.12 1.98 -22.58
CA GLY A 37 -23.88 0.81 -21.74
C GLY A 37 -22.63 0.95 -20.87
N ASP A 38 -22.68 0.33 -19.67
CA ASP A 38 -21.62 0.13 -18.67
C ASP A 38 -20.58 1.25 -18.50
N TYR A 39 -21.06 2.44 -18.12
CA TYR A 39 -20.19 3.53 -17.66
C TYR A 39 -19.24 3.12 -16.52
N SER A 40 -19.68 2.21 -15.64
CA SER A 40 -18.86 1.67 -14.54
C SER A 40 -17.61 0.95 -15.04
N ASP A 41 -17.71 0.16 -16.11
CA ASP A 41 -16.57 -0.59 -16.64
C ASP A 41 -15.58 0.31 -17.34
N PHE A 42 -16.07 1.35 -18.03
CA PHE A 42 -15.23 2.41 -18.58
C PHE A 42 -14.42 3.12 -17.48
N VAL A 43 -15.07 3.53 -16.39
CA VAL A 43 -14.40 4.17 -15.24
C VAL A 43 -13.39 3.22 -14.60
N LYS A 44 -13.75 1.94 -14.39
CA LYS A 44 -12.82 0.91 -13.88
C LYS A 44 -11.59 0.77 -14.78
N ALA A 45 -11.77 0.71 -16.09
CA ALA A 45 -10.66 0.61 -17.04
C ALA A 45 -9.75 1.85 -17.00
N GLN A 46 -10.33 3.05 -16.91
CA GLN A 46 -9.57 4.30 -16.82
C GLN A 46 -8.75 4.38 -15.52
N LEU A 47 -9.34 4.00 -14.39
CA LEU A 47 -8.64 3.95 -13.09
C LEU A 47 -7.50 2.92 -13.09
N ARG A 48 -7.68 1.77 -13.74
CA ARG A 48 -6.60 0.78 -13.92
C ARG A 48 -5.44 1.35 -14.73
N SER A 49 -5.71 2.07 -15.82
CA SER A 49 -4.67 2.73 -16.61
C SER A 49 -3.89 3.77 -15.79
N ILE A 50 -4.60 4.59 -15.01
CA ILE A 50 -3.98 5.56 -14.10
C ILE A 50 -3.12 4.86 -13.04
N ALA A 51 -3.63 3.79 -12.43
CA ALA A 51 -2.91 3.03 -11.40
C ALA A 51 -1.59 2.45 -11.93
N VAL A 52 -1.59 1.90 -13.15
CA VAL A 52 -0.37 1.42 -13.82
C VAL A 52 0.63 2.56 -14.02
N GLY A 53 0.17 3.73 -14.50
CA GLY A 53 1.03 4.91 -14.68
C GLY A 53 1.62 5.43 -13.37
N MET A 54 0.86 5.37 -12.27
CA MET A 54 1.33 5.76 -10.94
C MET A 54 2.24 4.71 -10.27
N GLY A 55 2.25 3.47 -10.78
CA GLY A 55 2.90 2.33 -10.13
C GLY A 55 2.25 1.95 -8.80
N ALA A 56 0.93 2.06 -8.72
CA ALA A 56 0.09 1.67 -7.58
C ALA A 56 -0.95 0.64 -8.03
N THR A 57 -1.62 -0.03 -7.09
CA THR A 57 -2.66 -1.01 -7.44
C THR A 57 -4.00 -0.33 -7.67
N TYR A 58 -4.86 -0.89 -8.54
CA TYR A 58 -6.22 -0.35 -8.77
C TYR A 58 -6.97 -0.17 -7.45
N GLN A 59 -6.88 -1.14 -6.56
CA GLN A 59 -7.57 -1.14 -5.27
C GLN A 59 -7.08 -0.01 -4.35
N GLN A 60 -5.78 0.30 -4.37
CA GLN A 60 -5.23 1.42 -3.61
C GLN A 60 -5.67 2.78 -4.17
N VAL A 61 -5.82 2.90 -5.50
CA VAL A 61 -6.20 4.15 -6.17
C VAL A 61 -7.70 4.40 -6.12
N SER A 62 -8.50 3.36 -6.33
CA SER A 62 -9.96 3.44 -6.42
C SER A 62 -10.67 3.26 -5.07
N GLY A 63 -10.03 2.57 -4.12
CA GLY A 63 -10.69 2.11 -2.89
C GLY A 63 -11.73 1.00 -3.11
N ASP A 64 -11.86 0.48 -4.34
CA ASP A 64 -12.79 -0.59 -4.68
C ASP A 64 -12.13 -1.96 -4.56
N TYR A 65 -12.65 -2.78 -3.66
CA TYR A 65 -12.19 -4.14 -3.37
C TYR A 65 -13.20 -5.22 -3.76
N ALA A 66 -14.28 -4.89 -4.48
CA ALA A 66 -15.36 -5.83 -4.77
C ALA A 66 -14.89 -7.09 -5.51
N ASP A 67 -13.95 -6.94 -6.45
CA ASP A 67 -13.42 -8.02 -7.28
C ASP A 67 -12.05 -8.56 -6.78
N ALA A 68 -11.67 -8.23 -5.54
CA ALA A 68 -10.33 -8.50 -5.03
C ALA A 68 -10.24 -9.83 -4.27
N ASN A 69 -9.33 -10.72 -4.70
CA ASN A 69 -9.01 -11.94 -3.96
C ASN A 69 -7.81 -11.70 -3.01
N TYR A 70 -7.76 -12.42 -1.90
CA TYR A 70 -6.69 -12.28 -0.90
C TYR A 70 -5.29 -12.49 -1.51
N SER A 71 -5.12 -13.53 -2.33
CA SER A 71 -3.84 -13.84 -2.97
C SER A 71 -3.39 -12.76 -3.95
N SER A 72 -4.32 -12.19 -4.74
CA SER A 72 -4.00 -11.14 -5.71
C SER A 72 -3.70 -9.80 -5.02
N LEU A 73 -4.44 -9.46 -3.95
CA LEU A 73 -4.12 -8.30 -3.11
C LEU A 73 -2.73 -8.44 -2.50
N ARG A 74 -2.40 -9.60 -1.93
CA ARG A 74 -1.09 -9.85 -1.33
C ARG A 74 0.04 -9.71 -2.35
N ALA A 75 -0.08 -10.32 -3.53
CA ALA A 75 0.92 -10.19 -4.59
C ALA A 75 1.11 -8.72 -5.02
N SER A 76 0.00 -8.00 -5.20
CA SER A 76 0.03 -6.59 -5.62
C SER A 76 0.65 -5.68 -4.54
N LEU A 77 0.43 -5.96 -3.26
CA LEU A 77 1.04 -5.24 -2.14
C LEU A 77 2.54 -5.48 -2.05
N VAL A 78 3.03 -6.70 -2.32
CA VAL A 78 4.47 -7.01 -2.32
C VAL A 78 5.20 -6.16 -3.36
N GLU A 79 4.67 -6.10 -4.58
CA GLU A 79 5.23 -5.27 -5.65
C GLU A 79 5.22 -3.78 -5.31
N TYR A 80 4.09 -3.30 -4.76
CA TYR A 80 3.99 -1.91 -4.29
C TYR A 80 5.01 -1.59 -3.20
N ARG A 81 5.16 -2.46 -2.19
CA ARG A 81 6.13 -2.30 -1.09
C ARG A 81 7.56 -2.24 -1.61
N ARG A 82 7.93 -3.14 -2.52
CA ARG A 82 9.26 -3.13 -3.16
C ARG A 82 9.57 -1.77 -3.81
N ARG A 83 8.59 -1.17 -4.49
CA ARG A 83 8.74 0.16 -5.09
C ARG A 83 8.88 1.27 -4.03
N VAL A 84 8.09 1.21 -2.96
CA VAL A 84 8.19 2.18 -1.86
C VAL A 84 9.54 2.07 -1.16
N GLU A 85 10.03 0.85 -0.90
CA GLU A 85 11.35 0.59 -0.31
C GLU A 85 12.49 1.13 -1.17
N GLN A 86 12.40 0.98 -2.50
CA GLN A 86 13.36 1.61 -3.41
C GLN A 86 13.38 3.14 -3.24
N ILE A 87 12.22 3.80 -3.21
CA ILE A 87 12.14 5.25 -2.99
C ILE A 87 12.70 5.61 -1.61
N GLN A 88 12.32 4.86 -0.58
CA GLN A 88 12.74 5.09 0.79
C GLN A 88 14.26 4.98 0.94
N HIS A 89 14.88 3.91 0.45
CA HIS A 89 16.31 3.71 0.63
C HIS A 89 17.15 4.52 -0.38
N HIS A 90 16.73 4.63 -1.63
CA HIS A 90 17.55 5.26 -2.69
C HIS A 90 17.31 6.77 -2.82
N VAL A 91 16.15 7.28 -2.40
CA VAL A 91 15.84 8.70 -2.48
C VAL A 91 15.89 9.30 -1.08
N ILE A 92 15.02 8.85 -0.18
CA ILE A 92 14.91 9.48 1.15
C ILE A 92 16.18 9.25 1.96
N VAL A 93 16.59 8.00 2.16
CA VAL A 93 17.78 7.69 2.95
C VAL A 93 19.04 8.18 2.26
N HIS A 94 19.23 7.82 0.99
CA HIS A 94 20.48 8.10 0.31
C HIS A 94 20.68 9.59 -0.04
N GLN A 95 19.64 10.29 -0.51
CA GLN A 95 19.78 11.67 -1.00
C GLN A 95 19.44 12.73 0.07
N LEU A 96 18.60 12.41 1.06
CA LEU A 96 18.23 13.36 2.10
C LEU A 96 18.89 13.04 3.45
N CYS A 97 18.61 11.86 3.99
CA CYS A 97 19.02 11.52 5.36
C CYS A 97 20.54 11.45 5.53
N ARG A 98 21.25 10.78 4.62
CA ARG A 98 22.71 10.63 4.69
C ARG A 98 23.44 11.98 4.60
N PRO A 99 23.17 12.87 3.62
CA PRO A 99 23.84 14.17 3.57
C PRO A 99 23.55 15.05 4.79
N VAL A 100 22.30 15.03 5.29
CA VAL A 100 21.93 15.77 6.50
C VAL A 100 22.71 15.25 7.71
N TRP A 101 22.78 13.93 7.90
CA TRP A 101 23.54 13.30 8.97
C TRP A 101 25.03 13.64 8.91
N THR A 102 25.65 13.49 7.73
CA THR A 102 27.06 13.82 7.54
C THR A 102 27.35 15.29 7.85
N ARG A 103 26.48 16.21 7.38
CA ARG A 103 26.67 17.63 7.64
C ARG A 103 26.51 17.99 9.11
N TRP A 104 25.49 17.44 9.76
CA TRP A 104 25.27 17.63 11.18
C TRP A 104 26.47 17.13 11.99
N LEU A 105 26.93 15.90 11.73
CA LEU A 105 28.07 15.30 12.42
C LEU A 105 29.35 16.14 12.30
N GLN A 106 29.65 16.66 11.10
CA GLN A 106 30.79 17.55 10.88
C GLN A 106 30.70 18.83 11.71
N VAL A 107 29.52 19.45 11.77
CA VAL A 107 29.29 20.67 12.55
C VAL A 107 29.46 20.39 14.05
N GLU A 108 28.91 19.29 14.54
CA GLU A 108 29.01 18.90 15.95
C GLU A 108 30.44 18.50 16.37
N ALA A 109 31.19 17.89 15.46
CA ALA A 109 32.60 17.61 15.65
C ALA A 109 33.44 18.90 15.74
N LEU A 110 33.19 19.88 14.85
CA LEU A 110 33.85 21.18 14.87
C LEU A 110 33.52 22.00 16.14
N ASN A 111 32.29 21.86 16.64
CA ASN A 111 31.87 22.46 17.90
C ASN A 111 32.44 21.74 19.14
N GLY A 112 33.15 20.62 18.96
CA GLY A 112 33.74 19.83 20.03
C GLY A 112 32.74 19.06 20.89
N ARG A 113 31.47 18.93 20.45
CA ARG A 113 30.44 18.18 21.18
C ARG A 113 30.50 16.67 20.91
N ILE A 114 31.04 16.28 19.75
CA ILE A 114 31.28 14.89 19.38
C ILE A 114 32.77 14.71 19.11
N SER A 115 33.40 13.74 19.78
CA SER A 115 34.78 13.37 19.52
C SER A 115 34.86 12.51 18.25
N ALA A 116 34.97 13.16 17.09
CA ALA A 116 35.07 12.51 15.78
C ALA A 116 36.41 12.83 15.09
N VAL A 117 37.52 12.60 15.80
CA VAL A 117 38.88 13.00 15.41
C VAL A 117 39.36 12.28 14.14
N ASP A 118 38.85 11.08 13.89
CA ASP A 118 39.18 10.23 12.76
C ASP A 118 38.06 10.15 11.72
N LEU A 119 37.09 11.08 11.74
CA LEU A 119 35.96 11.10 10.78
C LEU A 119 36.43 11.01 9.32
N ASP A 120 37.49 11.74 8.97
CA ASP A 120 38.06 11.73 7.62
C ASP A 120 38.75 10.40 7.26
N LYS A 121 39.26 9.67 8.27
CA LYS A 121 39.99 8.40 8.10
C LYS A 121 39.07 7.19 8.14
N ASN A 122 37.98 7.26 8.91
CA ASN A 122 37.02 6.18 9.08
C ASN A 122 35.57 6.70 9.09
N PRO A 123 35.07 7.21 7.96
CA PRO A 123 33.70 7.73 7.87
C PRO A 123 32.63 6.66 8.09
N THR A 124 32.99 5.38 7.93
CA THR A 124 32.09 4.24 8.16
C THR A 124 31.74 4.03 9.64
N ALA A 125 32.65 4.34 10.57
CA ALA A 125 32.40 4.20 12.00
C ALA A 125 31.31 5.16 12.52
N TYR A 126 31.04 6.23 11.79
CA TYR A 126 30.09 7.27 12.18
C TYR A 126 28.82 7.26 11.31
N ARG A 127 28.53 6.16 10.62
CA ARG A 127 27.29 6.04 9.83
C ARG A 127 26.10 5.83 10.77
N ALA A 128 25.01 6.53 10.46
CA ALA A 128 23.71 6.20 11.03
C ALA A 128 23.09 5.03 10.26
N ASP A 129 22.53 4.08 11.00
CA ASP A 129 21.63 3.06 10.48
C ASP A 129 20.22 3.64 10.33
N TRP A 130 19.61 3.42 9.18
CA TRP A 130 18.29 3.93 8.85
C TRP A 130 17.30 2.77 8.85
N LEU A 131 16.53 2.64 9.93
CA LEU A 131 15.52 1.61 10.08
C LEU A 131 14.14 2.21 9.81
N PRO A 132 13.56 2.00 8.61
CA PRO A 132 12.21 2.43 8.34
C PRO A 132 11.18 1.61 9.14
N PRO A 133 9.98 2.15 9.37
CA PRO A 133 8.93 1.41 10.04
C PRO A 133 8.54 0.17 9.25
N ARG A 134 8.25 -0.92 9.98
CA ARG A 134 7.89 -2.20 9.38
C ARG A 134 6.55 -2.15 8.68
N TRP A 135 6.43 -2.86 7.56
CA TRP A 135 5.14 -3.11 6.94
C TRP A 135 4.31 -4.09 7.77
N ALA A 136 3.14 -3.66 8.24
CA ALA A 136 2.18 -4.58 8.84
C ALA A 136 1.69 -5.59 7.79
N TRP A 137 1.71 -6.88 8.14
CA TRP A 137 1.06 -7.93 7.35
C TRP A 137 -0.42 -8.06 7.72
N VAL A 138 -1.21 -8.62 6.80
CA VAL A 138 -2.67 -8.75 6.96
C VAL A 138 -3.05 -9.70 8.09
N ASP A 139 -2.21 -10.70 8.37
CA ASP A 139 -2.38 -11.67 9.46
C ASP A 139 -1.34 -11.39 10.56
N PRO A 140 -1.73 -10.73 11.67
CA PRO A 140 -0.81 -10.38 12.75
C PRO A 140 -0.19 -11.60 13.45
N GLN A 141 -0.88 -12.74 13.46
CA GLN A 141 -0.40 -13.91 14.18
C GLN A 141 0.77 -14.56 13.44
N LYS A 142 0.60 -14.83 12.14
CA LYS A 142 1.67 -15.41 11.30
C LYS A 142 2.92 -14.54 11.28
N ASP A 143 2.71 -13.24 11.31
CA ASP A 143 3.76 -12.24 11.31
C ASP A 143 4.60 -12.26 12.59
N VAL A 144 3.96 -12.29 13.76
CA VAL A 144 4.66 -12.46 15.04
C VAL A 144 5.38 -13.81 15.10
N THR A 145 4.76 -14.89 14.62
CA THR A 145 5.41 -16.21 14.60
C THR A 145 6.65 -16.21 13.70
N ALA A 146 6.57 -15.62 12.50
CA ALA A 146 7.71 -15.50 11.59
C ALA A 146 8.83 -14.67 12.23
N GLU A 147 8.51 -13.55 12.88
CA GLU A 147 9.51 -12.71 13.55
C GLU A 147 10.19 -13.43 14.72
N LEU A 148 9.43 -14.19 15.53
CA LEU A 148 10.01 -15.01 16.59
C LEU A 148 10.92 -16.11 16.02
N GLN A 149 10.57 -16.70 14.89
CA GLN A 149 11.40 -17.69 14.20
C GLN A 149 12.67 -17.07 13.61
N GLU A 150 12.60 -15.88 13.03
CA GLU A 150 13.76 -15.13 12.53
C GLU A 150 14.73 -14.78 13.66
N ILE A 151 14.20 -14.34 14.81
CA ILE A 151 15.00 -14.06 16.00
C ILE A 151 15.61 -15.34 16.56
N GLY A 152 14.82 -16.41 16.70
CA GLY A 152 15.29 -17.71 17.16
C GLY A 152 16.33 -18.35 16.24
N GLY A 153 16.22 -18.11 14.93
CA GLY A 153 17.17 -18.55 13.91
C GLY A 153 18.39 -17.64 13.75
N GLY A 154 18.48 -16.52 14.47
CA GLY A 154 19.59 -15.58 14.39
C GLY A 154 19.63 -14.72 13.11
N LEU A 155 18.55 -14.71 12.33
CA LEU A 155 18.42 -13.87 11.13
C LEU A 155 18.07 -12.42 11.47
N LYS A 156 17.47 -12.20 12.65
CA LYS A 156 17.04 -10.88 13.13
C LYS A 156 17.38 -10.71 14.61
N SER A 157 17.85 -9.54 15.01
CA SER A 157 18.08 -9.23 16.43
C SER A 157 16.82 -8.67 17.10
N ARG A 158 16.70 -8.85 18.42
CA ARG A 158 15.64 -8.21 19.23
C ARG A 158 15.69 -6.68 19.12
N THR A 159 16.89 -6.10 19.04
CA THR A 159 17.10 -4.66 18.86
C THR A 159 16.52 -4.15 17.54
N GLN A 160 16.76 -4.87 16.44
CA GLN A 160 16.17 -4.53 15.14
C GLN A 160 14.64 -4.62 15.18
N ALA A 161 14.10 -5.69 15.77
CA ALA A 161 12.65 -5.87 15.91
C ALA A 161 11.98 -4.76 16.75
N ALA A 162 12.65 -4.29 17.82
CA ALA A 162 12.18 -3.18 18.64
C ALA A 162 12.25 -1.84 17.87
N ALA A 163 13.39 -1.58 17.21
CA ALA A 163 13.63 -0.36 16.45
C ALA A 163 12.65 -0.20 15.28
N GLU A 164 12.31 -1.29 14.58
CA GLU A 164 11.28 -1.31 13.52
C GLU A 164 9.88 -0.91 14.02
N ARG A 165 9.61 -1.07 15.31
CA ARG A 165 8.37 -0.65 15.99
C ARG A 165 8.48 0.76 16.60
N GLY A 166 9.64 1.41 16.44
CA GLY A 166 9.91 2.75 16.97
C GLY A 166 10.16 2.79 18.47
N VAL A 167 10.50 1.66 19.10
CA VAL A 167 10.73 1.56 20.55
C VAL A 167 12.20 1.16 20.81
N PRO A 168 12.93 1.87 21.69
CA PRO A 168 14.28 1.45 22.08
C PRO A 168 14.23 0.14 22.87
N ILE A 169 15.17 -0.76 22.61
CA ILE A 169 15.19 -2.09 23.25
C ILE A 169 15.41 -1.98 24.76
N GLU A 170 16.15 -0.98 25.20
CA GLU A 170 16.45 -0.70 26.60
C GLU A 170 15.18 -0.38 27.39
N GLN A 171 14.23 0.29 26.76
CA GLN A 171 12.92 0.56 27.36
C GLN A 171 12.12 -0.74 27.51
N ILE A 172 12.10 -1.58 26.47
CA ILE A 172 11.40 -2.88 26.51
C ILE A 172 11.98 -3.76 27.62
N ASP A 173 13.31 -3.84 27.72
CA ASP A 173 13.97 -4.65 28.73
C ASP A 173 13.71 -4.11 30.15
N ALA A 174 13.68 -2.78 30.33
CA ALA A 174 13.33 -2.15 31.60
C ALA A 174 11.88 -2.40 32.01
N GLU A 175 10.93 -2.26 31.07
CA GLU A 175 9.51 -2.56 31.29
C GLU A 175 9.31 -4.04 31.63
N LEU A 176 9.97 -4.95 30.90
CA LEU A 176 9.89 -6.38 31.16
C LEU A 176 10.45 -6.74 32.55
N ALA A 177 11.56 -6.14 32.96
CA ALA A 177 12.13 -6.35 34.29
C ALA A 177 11.20 -5.83 35.40
N ALA A 178 10.61 -4.65 35.22
CA ALA A 178 9.64 -4.07 36.16
C ALA A 178 8.36 -4.93 36.25
N ASP A 179 7.87 -5.42 35.12
CA ASP A 179 6.70 -6.29 35.06
C ASP A 179 6.96 -7.64 35.73
N GLN A 180 8.11 -8.26 35.50
CA GLN A 180 8.50 -9.50 36.18
C GLN A 180 8.58 -9.32 37.70
N ALA A 181 9.17 -8.22 38.17
CA ALA A 181 9.23 -7.90 39.59
C ALA A 181 7.82 -7.69 40.20
N ARG A 182 6.94 -6.97 39.48
CA ARG A 182 5.55 -6.73 39.90
C ARG A 182 4.75 -8.03 39.96
N LEU A 183 4.86 -8.89 38.95
CA LEU A 183 4.17 -10.17 38.89
C LEU A 183 4.64 -11.11 40.01
N ALA A 184 5.94 -11.15 40.29
CA ALA A 184 6.49 -11.89 41.41
C ALA A 184 5.97 -11.39 42.76
N ALA A 185 5.86 -10.06 42.95
CA ALA A 185 5.30 -9.47 44.17
C ALA A 185 3.80 -9.76 44.34
N LEU A 186 3.04 -9.84 43.24
CA LEU A 186 1.61 -10.15 43.24
C LEU A 186 1.31 -11.66 43.28
N GLY A 187 2.32 -12.52 43.12
CA GLY A 187 2.14 -13.97 43.02
C GLY A 187 1.39 -14.41 41.76
N VAL A 188 1.42 -13.61 40.69
CA VAL A 188 0.71 -13.88 39.43
C VAL A 188 1.67 -14.46 38.41
N THR A 189 1.41 -15.69 37.95
CA THR A 189 2.11 -16.30 36.82
C THR A 189 1.33 -16.07 35.52
N LEU A 190 1.98 -15.45 34.54
CA LEU A 190 1.44 -15.39 33.18
C LEU A 190 1.61 -16.76 32.52
N ALA A 191 0.58 -17.22 31.81
CA ALA A 191 0.67 -18.43 31.01
C ALA A 191 1.73 -18.23 29.90
N ALA A 192 2.65 -19.19 29.75
CA ALA A 192 3.56 -19.18 28.62
C ALA A 192 2.77 -19.25 27.31
N PRO A 193 3.20 -18.52 26.25
CA PRO A 193 2.54 -18.62 24.96
C PRO A 193 2.56 -20.08 24.49
N PRO A 194 1.47 -20.58 23.85
CA PRO A 194 1.45 -21.94 23.34
C PRO A 194 2.55 -22.11 22.30
N THR A 195 3.49 -23.02 22.56
CA THR A 195 4.49 -23.45 21.58
C THR A 195 3.76 -24.11 20.42
N GLN A 196 3.49 -23.37 19.35
CA GLN A 196 2.91 -23.98 18.15
C GLN A 196 3.97 -24.88 17.50
N PRO A 197 3.66 -26.16 17.20
CA PRO A 197 4.55 -27.00 16.42
C PRO A 197 4.80 -26.34 15.06
N VAL A 198 6.06 -26.26 14.66
CA VAL A 198 6.43 -25.78 13.31
C VAL A 198 5.66 -26.61 12.29
N PRO A 199 4.85 -26.00 11.39
CA PRO A 199 4.11 -26.76 10.39
C PRO A 199 5.11 -27.49 9.49
N GLN A 200 5.03 -28.82 9.46
CA GLN A 200 5.73 -29.61 8.46
C GLN A 200 5.09 -29.27 7.11
N THR A 201 5.86 -28.66 6.21
CA THR A 201 5.43 -28.43 4.82
C THR A 201 5.04 -29.76 4.21
N GLN A 202 3.74 -30.02 4.08
CA GLN A 202 3.24 -31.12 3.27
C GLN A 202 3.46 -30.74 1.81
N GLU A 203 4.51 -31.32 1.23
CA GLU A 203 4.68 -31.43 -0.22
C GLU A 203 3.43 -32.12 -0.79
N THR A 204 2.51 -31.33 -1.32
CA THR A 204 1.44 -31.84 -2.18
C THR A 204 2.04 -31.98 -3.57
N ALA A 205 2.73 -33.09 -3.79
CA ALA A 205 3.02 -33.57 -5.13
C ALA A 205 1.79 -34.38 -5.60
N ASP A 206 0.82 -33.67 -6.17
CA ASP A 206 -0.20 -34.25 -7.03
C ASP A 206 -0.33 -33.39 -8.29
N ALA A 207 -0.37 -34.07 -9.44
CA ALA A 207 -0.57 -33.62 -10.82
C ALA A 207 0.67 -33.24 -11.67
N ALA A 208 1.32 -34.28 -12.22
CA ALA A 208 1.54 -34.44 -13.67
C ALA A 208 1.70 -35.93 -14.02
#